data_AF-A0A6G4RAF6-F1
#
_entry.id   AF-A0A6G4RAF6-F1
#
_cell.length_a   1.000
_cell.length_b   1.000
_cell.length_c   1.000
_cell.angle_alpha   90.00
_cell.angle_beta   90.00
_cell.angle_gamma   90.00
#
_symmetry.space_group_name_H-M   'P 1'
#
loop_
_entity.id
_entity.type
_entity.pdbx_description
1 polymer ?
#
loop_
_entity_poly.entity_id
_entity_poly.type
_entity_poly.pdbx_seq_one_letter_code
_entity_poly.pdbx_strand_id
1 'polypeptide(L)'
;MLADQLRYLSGVGRFGLVRVAYELRRDYERGVFSRQTLAMVGCFLAGGPILLHTGAVELAVVSVGLAAWMTYTVARADWRWRATNPDL
;
A
#
# COMPACT_ATOMS: atom_id res chain seq x y z
N MET A 1 13.41 5.30 -24.11
CA MET A 1 13.85 5.92 -22.84
C MET A 1 12.76 5.87 -21.76
N LEU A 2 11.56 6.40 -22.00
CA LEU A 2 10.45 6.40 -21.01
C LEU A 2 9.90 4.99 -20.71
N ALA A 3 9.86 4.10 -21.70
CA ALA A 3 9.44 2.70 -21.54
C ALA A 3 10.40 1.86 -20.67
N ASP A 4 11.72 2.11 -20.75
CA ASP A 4 12.71 1.45 -19.89
C ASP A 4 12.64 1.96 -18.45
N GLN A 5 12.44 3.27 -18.26
CA GLN A 5 12.20 3.84 -16.94
C GLN A 5 10.93 3.27 -16.30
N LEU A 6 9.84 3.11 -17.07
CA LEU A 6 8.62 2.46 -16.60
C LEU A 6 8.80 0.99 -16.28
N ARG A 7 9.63 0.24 -17.03
CA ARG A 7 10.00 -1.14 -16.69
C ARG A 7 10.84 -1.23 -15.43
N TYR A 8 11.76 -0.29 -15.23
CA TYR A 8 12.56 -0.21 -14.01
C TYR A 8 11.68 0.16 -12.79
N LEU A 9 10.79 1.14 -12.95
CA LEU A 9 9.79 1.52 -11.95
C LEU A 9 8.81 0.41 -11.64
N SER A 10 8.39 -0.38 -12.64
CA SER A 10 7.54 -1.54 -12.39
C SER A 10 8.29 -2.66 -11.68
N GLY A 11 9.58 -2.86 -11.99
CA GLY A 11 10.47 -3.76 -11.27
C GLY A 11 10.62 -3.38 -9.79
N VAL A 12 11.02 -2.14 -9.52
CA VAL A 12 11.13 -1.59 -8.16
C VAL A 12 9.77 -1.58 -7.45
N GLY A 13 8.71 -1.21 -8.18
CA GLY A 13 7.34 -1.22 -7.71
C GLY A 13 6.91 -2.61 -7.25
N ARG A 14 7.28 -3.68 -7.97
CA ARG A 14 6.95 -5.05 -7.61
C ARG A 14 7.61 -5.49 -6.31
N PHE A 15 8.88 -5.14 -6.09
CA PHE A 15 9.56 -5.38 -4.82
C PHE A 15 8.97 -4.56 -3.67
N GLY A 16 8.64 -3.29 -3.93
CA GLY A 16 7.93 -2.43 -2.98
C GLY A 16 6.57 -3.00 -2.60
N LEU A 17 5.82 -3.52 -3.56
CA LEU A 17 4.49 -4.11 -3.36
C LEU A 17 4.55 -5.40 -2.53
N VAL A 18 5.55 -6.26 -2.78
CA VAL A 18 5.78 -7.47 -1.98
C VAL A 18 6.16 -7.10 -0.54
N ARG A 19 7.02 -6.09 -0.35
CA ARG A 19 7.41 -5.62 0.98
C ARG A 19 6.22 -5.01 1.73
N VAL A 20 5.43 -4.17 1.06
CA VAL A 20 4.21 -3.58 1.60
C VAL A 20 3.20 -4.68 1.95
N ALA A 21 3.02 -5.70 1.10
CA ALA A 21 2.15 -6.83 1.39
C ALA A 21 2.63 -7.64 2.61
N TYR A 22 3.95 -7.81 2.77
CA TYR A 22 4.52 -8.49 3.93
C TYR A 22 4.33 -7.68 5.22
N GLU A 23 4.54 -6.37 5.16
CA GLU A 23 4.31 -5.45 6.29
C GLU A 23 2.81 -5.40 6.66
N LEU A 24 1.91 -5.28 5.68
CA LEU A 24 0.46 -5.35 5.87
C LEU A 24 0.01 -6.68 6.50
N ARG A 25 0.59 -7.81 6.06
CA ARG A 25 0.29 -9.12 6.65
C ARG A 25 0.74 -9.18 8.10
N ARG A 26 1.94 -8.69 8.41
CA ARG A 26 2.46 -8.64 9.78
C ARG A 26 1.60 -7.76 10.67
N ASP A 27 1.12 -6.64 10.15
CA ASP A 27 0.24 -5.72 10.88
C ASP A 27 -1.18 -6.31 11.06
N TYR A 28 -1.66 -7.12 10.11
CA TYR A 28 -2.89 -7.92 10.29
C TYR A 28 -2.73 -9.01 11.36
N GLU A 29 -1.61 -9.74 11.35
CA GLU A 29 -1.31 -10.76 12.38
C GLU A 29 -1.19 -10.13 13.78
N ARG A 30 -0.83 -8.85 13.86
CA ARG A 30 -0.82 -8.05 15.10
C ARG A 30 -2.18 -7.43 15.47
N GLY A 31 -3.21 -7.62 14.66
CA GLY A 31 -4.55 -7.06 14.88
C GLY A 31 -4.68 -5.56 14.58
N VAL A 32 -3.68 -4.94 13.97
CA VAL A 32 -3.66 -3.50 13.63
C VAL A 32 -4.60 -3.17 12.48
N PHE A 33 -4.69 -4.07 11.49
CA PHE A 33 -5.59 -3.92 10.34
C PHE A 33 -6.76 -4.90 10.38
N SER A 34 -7.95 -4.40 10.01
CA SER A 34 -9.08 -5.26 9.65
C SER A 34 -8.85 -5.91 8.29
N ARG A 35 -9.41 -7.12 8.10
CA ARG A 35 -9.37 -7.86 6.83
C ARG A 35 -9.93 -7.05 5.66
N GLN A 36 -10.91 -6.17 5.92
CA GLN A 36 -11.52 -5.30 4.92
C GLN A 36 -10.56 -4.19 4.44
N THR A 37 -9.86 -3.55 5.37
CA THR A 37 -8.87 -2.50 5.03
C THR A 37 -7.71 -3.08 4.24
N LEU A 38 -7.25 -4.27 4.63
CA LEU A 38 -6.16 -4.96 3.94
C LEU A 38 -6.55 -5.36 2.51
N ALA A 39 -7.81 -5.80 2.31
CA ALA A 39 -8.36 -6.07 0.99
C ALA A 39 -8.42 -4.80 0.12
N MET A 40 -8.88 -3.66 0.67
CA MET A 40 -8.91 -2.40 -0.09
C MET A 40 -7.51 -1.93 -0.50
N VAL A 41 -6.54 -1.95 0.42
CA VAL A 41 -5.15 -1.58 0.12
C VAL A 41 -4.57 -2.49 -0.96
N GLY A 42 -4.83 -3.80 -0.88
CA GLY A 42 -4.46 -4.77 -1.92
C GLY A 42 -5.07 -4.45 -3.28
N CYS A 43 -6.38 -4.12 -3.33
CA CYS A 43 -7.06 -3.73 -4.57
C CYS A 43 -6.47 -2.46 -5.20
N PHE A 44 -6.18 -1.43 -4.40
CA PHE A 44 -5.60 -0.19 -4.92
C PHE A 44 -4.16 -0.36 -5.41
N LEU A 45 -3.36 -1.19 -4.74
CA LEU A 45 -2.01 -1.55 -5.16
C LEU A 45 -2.01 -2.41 -6.43
N ALA A 46 -2.93 -3.37 -6.56
CA ALA A 46 -3.07 -4.20 -7.76
C ALA A 46 -3.65 -3.40 -8.94
N GLY A 47 -4.50 -2.40 -8.68
CA GLY A 47 -5.08 -1.51 -9.69
C GLY A 47 -4.05 -0.59 -10.34
N GLY A 48 -3.07 -0.08 -9.59
CA GLY A 48 -2.04 0.85 -10.11
C GLY A 48 -1.33 0.35 -11.38
N PRO A 49 -0.77 -0.87 -11.40
CA PRO A 49 -0.16 -1.47 -12.59
C PRO A 49 -1.13 -1.64 -13.78
N ILE A 50 -2.39 -2.00 -13.50
CA ILE A 50 -3.42 -2.17 -14.54
C ILE A 50 -3.71 -0.81 -15.18
N LEU A 51 -3.86 0.25 -14.38
CA LEU A 51 -4.13 1.60 -14.88
C LEU A 51 -2.94 2.20 -15.64
N LEU A 52 -1.71 1.96 -15.18
CA LEU A 52 -0.50 2.30 -15.93
C LEU A 52 -0.48 1.63 -17.31
N HIS A 53 -0.92 0.38 -17.40
CA HIS A 53 -0.97 -0.35 -18.66
C HIS A 53 -2.04 0.19 -19.64
N THR A 54 -3.09 0.83 -19.12
CA THR A 54 -4.13 1.49 -19.91
C THR A 54 -3.79 2.94 -20.31
N GLY A 55 -2.63 3.46 -19.91
CA GLY A 55 -2.22 4.85 -20.17
C GLY A 55 -2.82 5.89 -19.22
N ALA A 56 -3.63 5.47 -18.25
CA ALA A 56 -4.27 6.32 -17.24
C ALA A 56 -3.32 6.59 -16.06
N VAL A 57 -2.20 7.27 -16.33
CA VAL A 57 -1.13 7.52 -15.36
C VAL A 57 -1.61 8.29 -14.13
N GLU A 58 -2.47 9.30 -14.32
CA GLU A 58 -3.02 10.10 -13.22
C GLU A 58 -3.83 9.26 -12.24
N LEU A 59 -4.69 8.38 -12.75
CA LEU A 59 -5.49 7.50 -11.93
C LEU A 59 -4.64 6.43 -11.22
N ALA A 60 -3.54 5.99 -11.83
CA ALA A 60 -2.58 5.09 -11.18
C ALA A 60 -1.85 5.79 -10.02
N VAL A 61 -1.47 7.06 -10.18
CA VAL A 61 -0.87 7.84 -9.09
C VAL A 61 -1.88 8.04 -7.96
N VAL A 62 -3.13 8.35 -8.29
CA VAL A 62 -4.22 8.49 -7.29
C VAL A 62 -4.47 7.16 -6.56
N SER A 63 -4.50 6.02 -7.27
CA SER A 63 -4.74 4.71 -6.64
C SER A 63 -3.62 4.33 -5.66
N VAL A 64 -2.36 4.52 -6.07
CA VAL A 64 -1.20 4.28 -5.20
C VAL A 64 -1.19 5.26 -4.02
N GLY A 65 -1.53 6.54 -4.25
CA GLY A 65 -1.64 7.54 -3.20
C GLY A 65 -2.72 7.19 -2.16
N LEU A 66 -3.88 6.71 -2.61
CA LEU A 66 -4.96 6.23 -1.74
C LEU A 66 -4.55 5.01 -0.91
N ALA A 67 -3.84 4.07 -1.52
CA ALA A 67 -3.30 2.92 -0.80
C ALA A 67 -2.30 3.35 0.28
N ALA A 68 -1.37 4.26 -0.05
CA ALA A 68 -0.40 4.80 0.90
C ALA A 68 -1.06 5.57 2.04
N TRP A 69 -2.07 6.40 1.73
CA TRP A 69 -2.84 7.14 2.72
C TRP A 69 -3.58 6.23 3.69
N MET A 70 -4.33 5.25 3.18
CA MET A 70 -5.04 4.25 4.00
C MET A 70 -4.09 3.48 4.92
N THR A 71 -2.91 3.12 4.42
CA THR A 71 -1.90 2.43 5.23
C THR A 71 -1.36 3.34 6.33
N TYR A 72 -1.06 4.61 6.00
CA TYR A 72 -0.55 5.59 6.95
C TYR A 72 -1.56 5.94 8.06
N THR A 73 -2.84 6.13 7.72
CA THR A 73 -3.86 6.53 8.71
C THR A 73 -4.07 5.45 9.76
N VAL A 74 -4.09 4.18 9.35
CA VAL A 74 -4.23 3.05 10.29
C VAL A 74 -2.96 2.86 11.12
N ALA A 75 -1.77 2.90 10.50
CA ALA A 75 -0.51 2.82 11.24
C ALA A 75 -0.40 3.96 12.28
N ARG A 76 -0.88 5.16 11.94
CA ARG A 76 -0.93 6.30 12.86
C ARG A 76 -1.94 6.10 14.00
N ALA A 77 -3.10 5.50 13.71
CA ALA A 77 -4.10 5.20 14.72
C ALA A 77 -3.58 4.17 15.73
N ASP A 78 -2.91 3.12 15.25
CA ASP A 78 -2.27 2.11 16.08
C ASP A 78 -1.11 2.69 16.91
N TRP A 79 -0.26 3.52 16.31
CA TRP A 79 0.79 4.21 17.06
C TRP A 79 0.24 5.07 18.19
N ARG A 80 -0.87 5.80 17.94
CA ARG A 80 -1.57 6.58 18.98
C ARG A 80 -2.13 5.69 20.07
N TRP A 81 -2.73 4.56 19.71
CA TRP A 81 -3.29 3.62 20.67
C TRP A 81 -2.20 3.03 21.58
N ARG A 82 -1.05 2.64 21.02
CA ARG A 82 0.12 2.16 21.77
C ARG A 82 0.76 3.25 22.63
N ALA A 83 0.79 4.50 22.15
CA ALA A 83 1.27 5.63 22.96
C ALA A 83 0.39 5.88 24.20
N THR A 84 -0.91 5.56 24.13
CA THR A 84 -1.84 5.64 25.28
C THR A 84 -1.95 4.36 26.11
N ASN A 85 -1.46 3.22 25.63
CA ASN A 85 -1.48 1.93 26.33
C ASN A 85 -0.09 1.28 26.30
N PRO A 86 0.92 1.86 26.99
CA PRO A 86 2.30 1.41 26.90
C PRO A 86 2.58 0.07 27.61
N ASP A 87 1.67 -0.39 28.46
CA ASP A 87 1.87 -1.51 29.39
C ASP A 87 1.24 -2.84 28.91
N LEU A 88 0.65 -2.84 27.71
CA LEU A 88 0.10 -4.02 27.00
C LEU A 88 1.05 -4.45 25.87
#